data_AF-A0AA39Y690-F1
#
_entry.id   AF-A0AA39Y690-F1
#
_cell.length_a   1.000
_cell.length_b   1.000
_cell.length_c   1.000
_cell.angle_alpha   90.00
_cell.angle_beta   90.00
_cell.angle_gamma   90.00
#
_symmetry.space_group_name_H-M   'P 1'
#
loop_
_entity.id
_entity.type
_entity.pdbx_description
1 polymer ?
#
loop_
_entity_poly.entity_id
_entity_poly.type
_entity_poly.pdbx_seq_one_letter_code
_entity_poly.pdbx_strand_id
1 'polypeptide(L)'
;MASQAKEKRPAAPVQPFNLPLSLLRHGSGLIGFGLLFGFIVPLTPYPRLGLTAHIQFAVEGTMVVAAGALLNSKPFLTPAGQPSEKRVVDYLAPWQKKVVYYGMTGIWVTLLSEAANAWWGTQWVLPIAHAAAGLTGDGPAQVWMERVVSVAHYPFAMLLATVWPVITTVLFAAD
;
A
#
# COMPACT_ATOMS: atom_id res chain seq x y z
N MET A 1 15.66 -61.01 -8.88
CA MET A 1 15.06 -60.01 -7.98
C MET A 1 15.94 -58.77 -8.01
N ALA A 2 15.60 -57.76 -8.81
CA ALA A 2 16.32 -56.49 -8.86
C ALA A 2 15.46 -55.42 -8.19
N SER A 3 15.89 -55.00 -7.00
CA SER A 3 15.28 -53.92 -6.22
C SER A 3 15.58 -52.59 -6.91
N GLN A 4 14.58 -51.98 -7.54
CA GLN A 4 14.72 -50.64 -8.10
C GLN A 4 14.92 -49.63 -6.96
N ALA A 5 16.13 -49.09 -6.88
CA ALA A 5 16.45 -47.97 -6.02
C ALA A 5 15.62 -46.75 -6.47
N LYS A 6 14.75 -46.29 -5.58
CA LYS A 6 13.89 -45.12 -5.78
C LYS A 6 14.78 -43.88 -5.82
N GLU A 7 15.09 -43.41 -7.02
CA GLU A 7 15.92 -42.24 -7.26
C GLU A 7 15.26 -41.00 -6.61
N LYS A 8 15.92 -40.49 -5.56
CA LYS A 8 15.44 -39.35 -4.78
C LYS A 8 15.67 -38.09 -5.62
N ARG A 9 14.61 -37.59 -6.28
CA ARG A 9 14.68 -36.34 -7.05
C ARG A 9 15.26 -35.22 -6.15
N PRO A 10 16.28 -34.49 -6.62
CA PRO A 10 16.82 -33.36 -5.88
C PRO A 10 15.71 -32.32 -5.69
N ALA A 11 15.59 -31.80 -4.47
CA ALA A 11 14.63 -30.75 -4.15
C ALA A 11 14.90 -29.54 -5.06
N ALA A 12 13.83 -28.98 -5.64
CA ALA A 12 13.94 -27.76 -6.45
C ALA A 12 14.63 -26.66 -5.62
N PRO A 13 15.55 -25.87 -6.20
CA PRO A 13 16.20 -24.79 -5.48
C PRO A 13 15.13 -23.82 -4.97
N VAL A 14 15.10 -23.62 -3.65
CA VAL A 14 14.21 -22.64 -3.00
C VAL A 14 14.57 -21.28 -3.57
N GLN A 15 13.63 -20.65 -4.29
CA GLN A 15 13.89 -19.35 -4.86
C GLN A 15 14.22 -18.35 -3.75
N PRO A 16 15.31 -17.57 -3.89
CA PRO A 16 15.69 -16.60 -2.87
C PRO A 16 14.60 -15.54 -2.72
N PHE A 17 14.24 -15.26 -1.47
CA PHE A 17 13.27 -14.23 -1.11
C PHE A 17 13.68 -12.87 -1.71
N ASN A 18 12.93 -12.42 -2.73
CA ASN A 18 13.17 -11.16 -3.43
C ASN A 18 12.42 -10.02 -2.71
N LEU A 19 13.02 -9.51 -1.64
CA LEU A 19 12.46 -8.42 -0.83
C LEU A 19 12.04 -7.20 -1.67
N PRO A 20 12.87 -6.66 -2.58
CA PRO A 20 12.48 -5.49 -3.38
C PRO A 20 11.22 -5.73 -4.19
N LEU A 21 11.13 -6.86 -4.89
CA LEU A 21 9.95 -7.22 -5.66
C LEU A 21 8.71 -7.42 -4.78
N SER A 22 8.88 -7.99 -3.58
CA SER A 22 7.79 -8.14 -2.63
C SER A 22 7.26 -6.78 -2.16
N LEU A 23 8.14 -5.83 -1.84
CA LEU A 23 7.71 -4.47 -1.47
C LEU A 23 7.02 -3.76 -2.63
N LEU A 24 7.55 -3.88 -3.86
CA LEU A 24 6.88 -3.33 -5.04
C LEU A 24 5.46 -3.88 -5.19
N ARG A 25 5.25 -5.18 -4.98
CA ARG A 25 3.92 -5.80 -5.01
C ARG A 25 3.01 -5.28 -3.89
N HIS A 26 3.51 -5.21 -2.65
CA HIS A 26 2.72 -4.71 -1.52
C HIS A 26 2.35 -3.23 -1.67
N GLY A 27 3.31 -2.38 -2.02
CA GLY A 27 3.06 -0.95 -2.27
C GLY A 27 2.10 -0.73 -3.44
N SER A 28 2.25 -1.51 -4.53
CA SER A 28 1.30 -1.48 -5.64
C SER A 28 -0.10 -1.94 -5.23
N GLY A 29 -0.17 -2.95 -4.37
CA GLY A 29 -1.43 -3.41 -3.79
C GLY A 29 -2.09 -2.36 -2.91
N LEU A 30 -1.32 -1.64 -2.09
CA LEU A 30 -1.82 -0.55 -1.25
C LEU A 30 -2.38 0.60 -2.11
N ILE A 31 -1.63 1.02 -3.15
CA ILE A 31 -2.11 2.04 -4.10
C ILE A 31 -3.38 1.56 -4.80
N GLY A 32 -3.37 0.33 -5.34
CA GLY A 32 -4.53 -0.25 -6.02
C GLY A 32 -5.76 -0.33 -5.11
N PHE A 33 -5.59 -0.80 -3.87
CA PHE A 33 -6.66 -0.83 -2.88
C PHE A 33 -7.16 0.57 -2.54
N GLY A 34 -6.25 1.52 -2.32
CA GLY A 34 -6.59 2.93 -2.07
C GLY A 34 -7.44 3.50 -3.20
N LEU A 35 -7.01 3.33 -4.45
CA LEU A 35 -7.76 3.79 -5.63
C LEU A 35 -9.16 3.18 -5.70
N LEU A 36 -9.29 1.86 -5.47
CA LEU A 36 -10.59 1.18 -5.43
C LEU A 36 -11.46 1.69 -4.27
N PHE A 37 -10.86 1.86 -3.09
CA PHE A 37 -11.54 2.40 -1.91
C PHE A 37 -12.00 3.85 -2.13
N GLY A 38 -11.31 4.63 -2.96
CA GLY A 38 -11.69 5.99 -3.36
C GLY A 38 -13.10 6.09 -3.95
N PHE A 39 -13.55 5.07 -4.70
CA PHE A 39 -14.93 5.00 -5.19
C PHE A 39 -15.96 4.76 -4.09
N ILE A 40 -15.51 4.16 -2.98
CA ILE A 40 -16.36 3.79 -1.85
C ILE A 40 -16.41 4.93 -0.81
N VAL A 41 -15.40 5.80 -0.74
CA VAL A 41 -15.34 6.97 0.18
C VAL A 41 -16.67 7.74 0.31
N PRO A 42 -17.38 8.10 -0.77
CA PRO A 42 -18.62 8.88 -0.68
C PRO A 42 -19.81 8.07 -0.11
N LEU A 43 -19.70 6.74 -0.12
CA LEU A 43 -20.68 5.81 0.45
C LEU A 43 -20.37 5.48 1.91
N THR A 44 -19.18 5.84 2.41
CA THR A 44 -18.86 5.69 3.83
C THR A 44 -19.76 6.62 4.64
N PRO A 45 -20.19 6.22 5.85
CA PRO A 45 -20.97 7.10 6.72
C PRO A 45 -20.22 8.37 7.14
N TYR A 46 -18.89 8.37 7.06
CA TYR A 46 -18.04 9.53 7.34
C TYR A 46 -17.03 9.77 6.20
N PRO A 47 -17.44 10.40 5.10
CA PRO A 47 -16.65 10.54 3.87
C PRO A 47 -15.28 11.20 4.08
N ARG A 48 -15.13 12.07 5.07
CA ARG A 48 -13.83 12.69 5.38
C ARG A 48 -12.82 11.72 5.96
N LEU A 49 -13.25 10.80 6.82
CA LEU A 49 -12.37 9.77 7.38
C LEU A 49 -12.06 8.72 6.32
N GLY A 50 -13.06 8.36 5.51
CA GLY A 50 -12.84 7.52 4.32
C GLY A 50 -11.82 8.16 3.36
N LEU A 51 -11.93 9.46 3.11
CA LEU A 51 -10.99 10.21 2.28
C LEU A 51 -9.57 10.18 2.85
N THR A 52 -9.41 10.38 4.16
CA THR A 52 -8.09 10.27 4.82
C THR A 52 -7.49 8.89 4.62
N ALA A 53 -8.26 7.82 4.88
CA ALA A 53 -7.78 6.45 4.69
C ALA A 53 -7.38 6.20 3.22
N HIS A 54 -8.19 6.65 2.26
CA HIS A 54 -7.87 6.60 0.82
C HIS A 54 -6.54 7.28 0.49
N ILE A 55 -6.34 8.52 0.96
CA ILE A 55 -5.10 9.27 0.73
C ILE A 55 -3.91 8.54 1.36
N GLN A 56 -4.07 8.01 2.58
CA GLN A 56 -3.00 7.26 3.25
C GLN A 56 -2.62 5.99 2.48
N PHE A 57 -3.57 5.23 1.93
CA PHE A 57 -3.26 4.09 1.06
C PHE A 57 -2.40 4.47 -0.14
N ALA A 58 -2.68 5.61 -0.77
CA ALA A 58 -1.90 6.10 -1.91
C ALA A 58 -0.50 6.59 -1.49
N VAL A 59 -0.40 7.37 -0.42
CA VAL A 59 0.87 7.94 0.06
C VAL A 59 1.79 6.86 0.60
N GLU A 60 1.30 6.04 1.54
CA GLU A 60 2.08 4.94 2.13
C GLU A 60 2.42 3.88 1.08
N GLY A 61 1.48 3.57 0.18
CA GLY A 61 1.74 2.67 -0.93
C GLY A 61 2.86 3.18 -1.85
N THR A 62 2.89 4.49 -2.13
CA THR A 62 3.98 5.13 -2.90
C THR A 62 5.31 5.05 -2.16
N MET A 63 5.32 5.28 -0.85
CA MET A 63 6.53 5.12 -0.03
C MET A 63 7.07 3.69 -0.04
N VAL A 64 6.19 2.69 0.05
CA VAL A 64 6.57 1.27 -0.01
C VAL A 64 7.12 0.90 -1.41
N VAL A 65 6.51 1.41 -2.49
CA VAL A 65 7.04 1.26 -3.86
C VAL A 65 8.42 1.91 -3.98
N ALA A 66 8.57 3.14 -3.50
CA ALA A 66 9.85 3.86 -3.52
C ALA A 66 10.93 3.10 -2.73
N ALA A 67 10.60 2.52 -1.57
CA ALA A 67 11.50 1.68 -0.80
C ALA A 67 11.90 0.42 -1.58
N GLY A 68 10.94 -0.26 -2.24
CA GLY A 68 11.21 -1.40 -3.11
C GLY A 68 12.15 -1.04 -4.27
N ALA A 69 11.90 0.07 -4.96
CA ALA A 69 12.72 0.56 -6.05
C ALA A 69 14.14 0.94 -5.57
N LEU A 70 14.25 1.63 -4.44
CA LEU A 70 15.53 2.00 -3.83
C LEU A 70 16.35 0.77 -3.46
N LEU A 71 15.72 -0.24 -2.83
CA LEU A 71 16.38 -1.49 -2.47
C LEU A 71 16.81 -2.31 -3.71
N ASN A 72 16.10 -2.17 -4.82
CA ASN A 72 16.47 -2.78 -6.09
C ASN A 72 17.54 -2.00 -6.87
N SER A 73 17.79 -0.74 -6.50
CA SER A 73 18.76 0.12 -7.19
C SER A 73 20.20 -0.28 -6.87
N LYS A 74 21.13 0.09 -7.76
CA LYS A 74 22.58 -0.04 -7.52
C LYS A 74 23.09 1.32 -7.04
N PRO A 75 23.85 1.39 -5.93
CA PRO A 75 24.46 2.64 -5.52
C PRO A 75 25.45 3.10 -6.60
N PHE A 76 25.44 4.40 -6.91
CA PHE A 76 26.27 4.99 -7.97
C PHE A 76 27.77 4.72 -7.75
N LEU A 77 28.20 4.73 -6.48
CA LEU A 77 29.56 4.43 -6.07
C LEU A 77 29.53 3.54 -4.82
N THR A 78 30.50 2.64 -4.74
CA THR A 78 30.87 1.93 -3.52
C THR A 78 31.56 2.89 -2.54
N PRO A 79 31.72 2.52 -1.25
CA PRO A 79 32.52 3.32 -0.31
C PRO A 79 33.95 3.59 -0.77
N ALA A 80 34.48 2.76 -1.68
CA ALA A 80 35.80 2.92 -2.30
C ALA A 80 35.79 3.77 -3.59
N GLY A 81 34.65 4.37 -3.96
CA GLY A 81 34.54 5.23 -5.15
C GLY A 81 34.45 4.49 -6.48
N GLN A 82 34.18 3.18 -6.49
CA GLN A 82 34.00 2.39 -7.72
C GLN A 82 32.51 2.14 -8.03
N PRO A 83 32.11 1.99 -9.30
CA PRO A 83 30.74 1.61 -9.67
C PRO A 83 30.32 0.30 -8.96
N SER A 84 29.15 0.28 -8.33
CA SER A 84 28.68 -0.91 -7.64
C SER A 84 27.89 -1.83 -8.57
N GLU A 85 28.27 -3.11 -8.61
CA GLU A 85 27.47 -4.15 -9.28
C GLU A 85 26.33 -4.67 -8.40
N LYS A 86 26.48 -4.55 -7.07
CA LYS A 86 25.53 -5.04 -6.07
C LYS A 86 24.37 -4.07 -5.87
N ARG A 87 23.17 -4.60 -5.64
CA ARG A 87 22.01 -3.78 -5.28
C ARG A 87 22.07 -3.36 -3.82
N VAL A 88 21.34 -2.32 -3.45
CA VAL A 88 21.26 -1.84 -2.06
C VAL A 88 20.82 -2.97 -1.11
N VAL A 89 19.87 -3.81 -1.52
CA VAL A 89 19.39 -4.94 -0.70
C VAL A 89 20.49 -5.98 -0.38
N ASP A 90 21.54 -6.07 -1.19
CA ASP A 90 22.61 -7.06 -1.02
C ASP A 90 23.55 -6.69 0.14
N TYR A 91 23.52 -5.43 0.58
CA TYR A 91 24.25 -4.95 1.76
C TYR A 91 23.51 -5.19 3.09
N LEU A 92 22.25 -5.61 3.05
CA LEU A 92 21.45 -5.83 4.25
C LEU A 92 21.67 -7.22 4.85
N ALA A 93 21.83 -7.28 6.17
CA ALA A 93 21.83 -8.53 6.93
C ALA A 93 20.43 -9.20 6.89
N PRO A 94 20.34 -10.54 7.07
CA PRO A 94 19.05 -11.25 7.00
C PRO A 94 17.97 -10.74 7.96
N TRP A 95 18.35 -10.29 9.17
CA TRP A 95 17.39 -9.74 10.12
C TRP A 95 16.88 -8.36 9.70
N GLN A 96 17.72 -7.52 9.10
CA GLN A 96 17.34 -6.21 8.57
C GLN A 96 16.31 -6.37 7.44
N LYS A 97 16.52 -7.36 6.56
CA LYS A 97 15.55 -7.71 5.50
C LYS A 97 14.19 -8.09 6.07
N LYS A 98 14.16 -8.84 7.18
CA LYS A 98 12.91 -9.20 7.88
C LYS A 98 12.23 -7.97 8.51
N VAL A 99 12.99 -7.10 9.18
CA VAL A 99 12.45 -5.87 9.79
C VAL A 99 11.83 -4.97 8.72
N VAL A 100 12.54 -4.75 7.61
CA VAL A 100 12.02 -3.96 6.48
C VAL A 100 10.77 -4.59 5.91
N TYR A 101 10.77 -5.91 5.69
CA TYR A 101 9.60 -6.61 5.16
C TYR A 101 8.39 -6.43 6.07
N TYR A 102 8.47 -6.89 7.32
CA TYR A 102 7.32 -6.87 8.23
C TYR A 102 6.88 -5.45 8.60
N GLY A 103 7.82 -4.50 8.73
CA GLY A 103 7.51 -3.11 9.00
C GLY A 103 6.70 -2.48 7.86
N MET A 104 7.15 -2.66 6.62
CA MET A 104 6.47 -2.08 5.45
C MET A 104 5.16 -2.80 5.10
N THR A 105 5.11 -4.13 5.25
CA THR A 105 3.86 -4.87 4.99
C THR A 105 2.83 -4.71 6.10
N GLY A 106 3.27 -4.40 7.34
CA GLY A 106 2.40 -4.16 8.47
C GLY A 106 1.45 -2.97 8.29
N ILE A 107 1.79 -2.03 7.40
CA ILE A 107 0.96 -0.88 7.01
C ILE A 107 -0.46 -1.31 6.60
N TRP A 108 -0.61 -2.48 5.97
CA TRP A 108 -1.93 -3.03 5.64
C TRP A 108 -2.88 -3.10 6.84
N VAL A 109 -2.39 -3.52 8.01
CA VAL A 109 -3.21 -3.65 9.21
C VAL A 109 -3.73 -2.28 9.66
N THR A 110 -2.85 -1.28 9.70
CA THR A 110 -3.21 0.08 10.08
C THR A 110 -4.23 0.67 9.11
N LEU A 111 -3.96 0.63 7.80
CA LEU A 111 -4.81 1.28 6.82
C LEU A 111 -6.17 0.59 6.63
N LEU A 112 -6.20 -0.75 6.73
CA LEU A 112 -7.47 -1.48 6.77
C LEU A 112 -8.28 -1.12 8.01
N SER A 113 -7.62 -0.92 9.16
CA SER A 113 -8.30 -0.47 10.38
C SER A 113 -8.86 0.94 10.23
N GLU A 114 -8.18 1.86 9.54
CA GLU A 114 -8.68 3.20 9.27
C GLU A 114 -9.87 3.19 8.29
N ALA A 115 -9.78 2.40 7.22
CA ALA A 115 -10.90 2.22 6.29
C ALA A 115 -12.11 1.59 6.99
N ALA A 116 -11.89 0.59 7.85
CA ALA A 116 -12.95 0.00 8.67
C ALA A 116 -13.50 1.00 9.69
N ASN A 117 -12.64 1.85 10.27
CA ASN A 117 -13.05 2.89 11.21
C ASN A 117 -13.98 3.91 10.54
N ALA A 118 -13.74 4.26 9.29
CA ALA A 118 -14.62 5.13 8.50
C ALA A 118 -16.03 4.54 8.28
N TRP A 119 -16.18 3.22 8.43
CA TRP A 119 -17.46 2.51 8.30
C TRP A 119 -18.14 2.20 9.63
N TRP A 120 -17.41 1.56 10.53
CA TRP A 120 -17.94 0.95 11.74
C TRP A 120 -17.56 1.73 13.00
N GLY A 121 -16.27 2.06 13.15
CA GLY A 121 -15.75 2.59 14.42
C GLY A 121 -16.32 3.96 14.77
N THR A 122 -16.52 4.83 13.79
CA THR A 122 -17.09 6.15 14.04
C THR A 122 -18.61 6.20 14.12
N GLN A 123 -19.34 5.19 13.63
CA GLN A 123 -20.81 5.13 13.77
C GLN A 123 -21.25 5.15 15.24
N TRP A 124 -20.39 4.71 16.16
CA TRP A 124 -20.68 4.67 17.59
C TRP A 124 -20.01 5.81 18.35
N VAL A 125 -18.81 6.21 17.96
CA VAL A 125 -18.00 7.21 18.70
C VAL A 125 -18.37 8.65 18.32
N LEU A 126 -18.61 8.93 17.03
CA LEU A 126 -18.90 10.30 16.60
C LEU A 126 -20.24 10.83 17.11
N PRO A 127 -21.34 10.06 17.20
CA PRO A 127 -22.56 10.56 17.81
C PRO A 127 -22.37 10.97 19.28
N ILE A 128 -21.55 10.24 20.03
CA ILE A 128 -21.21 10.57 21.42
C ILE A 128 -20.42 11.89 21.47
N ALA A 129 -19.41 12.05 20.62
CA ALA A 129 -18.62 13.28 20.53
C ALA A 129 -19.43 14.48 20.01
N HIS A 130 -20.31 14.28 19.02
CA HIS A 130 -21.21 15.31 18.49
C HIS A 130 -22.23 15.77 19.53
N ALA A 131 -22.83 14.82 20.26
CA ALA A 131 -23.73 15.13 21.37
C ALA A 131 -23.01 15.89 22.48
N ALA A 132 -21.77 15.52 22.80
CA ALA A 132 -20.94 16.26 23.76
C ALA A 132 -20.52 17.66 23.27
N ALA A 133 -20.41 17.86 21.95
CA ALA A 133 -20.01 19.12 21.34
C ALA A 133 -21.19 20.04 20.92
N GLY A 134 -22.44 19.61 21.09
CA GLY A 134 -23.63 20.40 20.72
C GLY A 134 -23.84 20.59 19.22
N LEU A 135 -23.18 19.79 18.39
CA LEU A 135 -23.30 19.82 16.92
C LEU A 135 -24.11 18.60 16.51
N THR A 136 -25.38 18.76 16.13
CA THR A 136 -26.27 17.60 15.89
C THR A 136 -26.01 16.89 14.56
N GLY A 137 -25.18 17.43 13.67
CA GLY A 137 -24.85 16.84 12.37
C GLY A 137 -25.83 17.25 11.26
N ASP A 138 -27.12 17.34 11.55
CA ASP A 138 -28.23 17.64 10.63
C ASP A 138 -28.28 19.07 10.04
N GLY A 139 -27.23 19.85 10.23
CA GLY A 139 -27.19 21.26 9.84
C GLY A 139 -26.85 21.50 8.36
N PRO A 140 -27.14 22.71 7.84
CA PRO A 140 -26.75 23.13 6.48
C PRO A 140 -25.24 22.96 6.21
N ALA A 141 -24.43 22.96 7.27
CA ALA A 141 -22.99 22.78 7.21
C ALA A 141 -22.56 21.42 6.64
N GLN A 142 -23.25 20.34 6.98
CA GLN A 142 -22.90 18.99 6.50
C GLN A 142 -23.06 18.88 4.98
N VAL A 143 -24.17 19.38 4.45
CA VAL A 143 -24.54 19.25 3.04
C VAL A 143 -23.52 19.90 2.10
N TRP A 144 -23.10 21.14 2.38
CA TRP A 144 -22.13 21.80 1.50
C TRP A 144 -20.73 21.19 1.63
N MET A 145 -20.36 20.76 2.84
CA MET A 145 -19.08 20.13 3.12
C MET A 145 -18.88 18.84 2.34
N GLU A 146 -19.90 17.97 2.29
CA GLU A 146 -19.87 16.72 1.52
C GLU A 146 -19.86 16.96 0.01
N ARG A 147 -20.55 18.01 -0.45
CA ARG A 147 -20.60 18.37 -1.87
C ARG A 147 -19.26 18.89 -2.39
N VAL A 148 -18.55 19.70 -1.60
CA VAL A 148 -17.19 20.17 -1.94
C VAL A 148 -16.22 19.00 -2.06
N VAL A 149 -16.25 18.07 -1.11
CA VAL A 149 -15.40 16.86 -1.16
C VAL A 149 -15.71 16.05 -2.41
N SER A 150 -16.98 15.80 -2.71
CA SER A 150 -17.38 15.01 -3.88
C SER A 150 -16.86 15.59 -5.20
N VAL A 151 -17.07 16.89 -5.42
CA VAL A 151 -16.63 17.56 -6.67
C VAL A 151 -15.11 17.61 -6.78
N ALA A 152 -14.41 17.86 -5.67
CA ALA A 152 -12.96 17.90 -5.67
C ALA A 152 -12.32 16.51 -5.83
N HIS A 153 -13.05 15.43 -5.53
CA HIS A 153 -12.45 14.09 -5.44
C HIS A 153 -12.68 13.23 -6.69
N TYR A 154 -13.91 13.16 -7.21
CA TYR A 154 -14.24 12.21 -8.28
C TYR A 154 -13.43 12.38 -9.60
N PRO A 155 -13.26 13.59 -10.16
CA PRO A 155 -12.58 13.74 -11.45
C PRO A 155 -11.12 13.28 -11.38
N PHE A 156 -10.44 13.64 -10.30
CA PHE A 156 -9.03 13.29 -10.09
C PHE A 156 -8.87 11.82 -9.72
N ALA A 157 -9.79 11.24 -8.94
CA ALA A 157 -9.78 9.81 -8.62
C ALA A 157 -9.88 8.94 -9.88
N MET A 158 -10.78 9.29 -10.82
CA MET A 158 -10.92 8.56 -12.08
C MET A 158 -9.65 8.64 -12.95
N LEU A 159 -9.05 9.82 -13.06
CA LEU A 159 -7.81 9.99 -13.82
C LEU A 159 -6.67 9.18 -13.21
N LEU A 160 -6.45 9.31 -11.90
CA LEU A 160 -5.37 8.62 -11.19
C LEU A 160 -5.54 7.09 -11.23
N ALA A 161 -6.79 6.61 -11.15
CA ALA A 161 -7.12 5.19 -11.27
C ALA A 161 -6.69 4.59 -12.62
N THR A 162 -6.58 5.38 -13.68
CA THR A 162 -6.12 4.91 -15.00
C THR A 162 -4.60 4.91 -15.17
N VAL A 163 -3.89 5.82 -14.48
CA VAL A 163 -2.43 5.95 -14.57
C VAL A 163 -1.72 4.72 -13.98
N TRP A 164 -2.25 4.19 -12.87
CA TRP A 164 -1.59 3.10 -12.15
C TRP A 164 -1.52 1.78 -12.93
N PRO A 165 -2.62 1.29 -13.56
CA PRO A 165 -2.56 0.16 -14.48
C PRO A 165 -1.49 0.35 -15.57
N VAL A 166 -1.38 1.55 -16.16
CA VAL A 166 -0.37 1.85 -17.20
C VAL A 166 1.06 1.74 -16.67
N ILE A 167 1.34 2.27 -15.48
CA ILE A 167 2.67 2.15 -14.86
C ILE A 167 2.99 0.68 -14.59
N THR A 168 2.05 -0.07 -13.99
CA THR A 168 2.28 -1.47 -13.64
C THR A 168 2.44 -2.37 -14.87
N THR A 169 1.69 -2.13 -15.95
CA THR A 169 1.84 -2.92 -17.20
C THR A 169 3.20 -2.66 -17.83
N VAL A 170 3.69 -1.42 -17.87
CA VAL A 170 5.04 -1.12 -18.39
C VAL A 170 6.12 -1.70 -17.46
N LEU A 171 5.97 -1.59 -16.14
CA LEU A 171 6.99 -2.00 -15.18
C LEU A 171 7.18 -3.53 -15.12
N PHE A 172 6.12 -4.31 -15.35
CA PHE A 172 6.13 -5.77 -15.23
C PHE A 172 6.01 -6.53 -16.58
N ALA A 173 5.91 -5.82 -17.71
CA ALA A 173 5.94 -6.46 -19.04
C ALA A 173 7.36 -6.80 -19.53
N ALA A 174 8.40 -6.47 -18.76
CA ALA A 174 9.82 -6.67 -19.13
C ALA A 174 10.46 -7.94 -18.51
N ASP A 175 9.66 -8.84 -17.94
CA ASP A 175 10.10 -10.16 -17.46
C ASP A 175 9.81 -11.26 -18.50
#